data_AF-A0A0V0HUX5-F1
#
_entry.id   AF-A0A0V0HUX5-F1
#
_cell.length_a   1.000
_cell.length_b   1.000
_cell.length_c   1.000
_cell.angle_alpha   90.00
_cell.angle_beta   90.00
_cell.angle_gamma   90.00
#
_symmetry.space_group_name_H-M   'P 1'
#
loop_
_entity.id
_entity.type
_entity.pdbx_description
1 polymer ?
#
loop_
_entity_poly.entity_id
_entity_poly.type
_entity_poly.pdbx_seq_one_letter_code
_entity_poly.pdbx_strand_id
1 'polypeptide(L)'
;MAVVAARATRLPIYSSFAKEGNLSDLFAKGEAISTLFNVLGLGTGIHLASTICSSMQGKLVVAPLLSVIHVYSVCEEMRAAPVNTLNPQRTAMIVADFVKTGKISSPTDLRYREDLLFPGRLIEDAGKVKVGRSLHEVVRPSKLQQFKEAFPEEKFLLNHGSRWTDMILEHNATGEDALRGWLVAAYASDMEQLVHEPSANILQEAYDKMNSTFSPFLAELQAKGWHTDRFLDGTGNRFAF
;
A
#
# COMPACT_ATOMS: atom_id res chain seq x y z
N MET A 1 -11.68 -19.16 14.27
CA MET A 1 -11.56 -17.69 14.09
C MET A 1 -10.99 -17.33 12.72
N ALA A 2 -9.83 -17.86 12.28
CA ALA A 2 -9.23 -17.51 10.97
C ALA A 2 -10.14 -17.79 9.74
N VAL A 3 -10.83 -18.94 9.71
CA VAL A 3 -11.74 -19.30 8.59
C VAL A 3 -12.94 -18.36 8.47
N VAL A 4 -13.44 -17.83 9.60
CA VAL A 4 -14.58 -16.90 9.60
C VAL A 4 -14.16 -15.52 9.08
N ALA A 5 -12.98 -15.04 9.48
CA ALA A 5 -12.40 -13.80 8.98
C ALA A 5 -12.13 -13.88 7.45
N ALA A 6 -11.58 -14.99 6.97
CA ALA A 6 -11.32 -15.20 5.55
C ALA A 6 -12.61 -15.24 4.70
N ARG A 7 -13.70 -15.78 5.23
CA ARG A 7 -15.00 -15.80 4.53
C ARG A 7 -15.66 -14.41 4.50
N ALA A 8 -15.53 -13.63 5.57
CA ALA A 8 -16.10 -12.29 5.64
C ALA A 8 -15.46 -11.31 4.64
N THR A 9 -14.18 -11.49 4.31
CA THR A 9 -13.46 -10.61 3.37
C THR A 9 -13.67 -10.97 1.89
N ARG A 10 -14.05 -12.22 1.57
CA ARG A 10 -14.25 -12.68 0.18
C ARG A 10 -15.32 -11.92 -0.58
N LEU A 11 -16.49 -11.69 0.03
CA LEU A 11 -17.59 -11.04 -0.67
C LEU A 11 -17.26 -9.58 -1.05
N PRO A 12 -16.72 -8.74 -0.14
CA PRO A 12 -16.20 -7.42 -0.52
C PRO A 12 -15.16 -7.47 -1.65
N ILE A 13 -14.25 -8.45 -1.64
CA ILE A 13 -13.24 -8.62 -2.69
C ILE A 13 -13.89 -8.98 -4.03
N TYR A 14 -14.80 -9.95 -4.07
CA TYR A 14 -15.52 -10.27 -5.31
C TYR A 14 -16.37 -9.10 -5.79
N SER A 15 -16.96 -8.34 -4.87
CA SER A 15 -17.70 -7.12 -5.21
C SER A 15 -16.80 -6.06 -5.83
N SER A 16 -15.54 -5.93 -5.41
CA SER A 16 -14.61 -4.97 -6.04
C SER A 16 -14.17 -5.39 -7.45
N PHE A 17 -14.25 -6.69 -7.77
CA PHE A 17 -13.93 -7.21 -9.10
C PHE A 17 -15.15 -7.41 -10.01
N ALA A 18 -16.36 -7.28 -9.48
CA ALA A 18 -17.59 -7.32 -10.26
C ALA A 18 -17.70 -6.06 -11.14
N LYS A 19 -18.08 -6.24 -12.41
CA LYS A 19 -18.21 -5.14 -13.39
C LYS A 19 -19.65 -4.93 -13.85
N GLU A 20 -20.36 -6.01 -14.17
CA GLU A 20 -21.66 -5.95 -14.85
C GLU A 20 -22.67 -6.92 -14.23
N GLY A 21 -23.04 -6.71 -12.97
CA GLY A 21 -23.99 -7.60 -12.26
C GLY A 21 -23.51 -9.05 -12.11
N ASN A 22 -22.25 -9.34 -12.46
CA ASN A 22 -21.66 -10.67 -12.49
C ASN A 22 -21.13 -11.13 -11.12
N LEU A 23 -21.51 -10.45 -10.03
CA LEU A 23 -21.08 -10.79 -8.69
C LEU A 23 -21.46 -12.23 -8.31
N SER A 24 -22.69 -12.66 -8.65
CA SER A 24 -23.16 -14.01 -8.39
C SER A 24 -22.37 -15.07 -9.17
N ASP A 25 -21.96 -14.78 -10.41
CA ASP A 25 -21.13 -15.67 -11.23
C ASP A 25 -19.70 -15.80 -10.66
N LEU A 26 -19.07 -14.68 -10.30
CA LEU A 26 -17.76 -14.66 -9.63
C LEU A 26 -17.80 -15.46 -8.32
N PHE A 27 -18.82 -15.23 -7.50
CA PHE A 27 -19.00 -15.93 -6.24
C PHE A 27 -19.20 -17.44 -6.46
N ALA A 28 -20.09 -17.84 -7.38
CA ALA A 28 -20.36 -19.24 -7.67
C ALA A 28 -19.11 -19.99 -8.16
N LYS A 29 -18.34 -19.39 -9.08
CA LYS A 29 -17.07 -19.97 -9.57
C LYS A 29 -16.03 -20.08 -8.46
N GLY A 30 -15.87 -19.02 -7.67
CA GLY A 30 -14.94 -19.00 -6.55
C GLY A 30 -15.25 -20.05 -5.48
N GLU A 31 -16.53 -20.20 -5.12
CA GLU A 31 -16.97 -21.22 -4.16
C GLU A 31 -16.87 -22.64 -4.71
N ALA A 32 -17.16 -22.88 -5.99
CA ALA A 32 -17.01 -24.18 -6.61
C ALA A 32 -15.54 -24.64 -6.61
N ILE A 33 -14.62 -23.77 -7.03
CA ILE A 33 -13.17 -24.04 -7.01
C ILE A 33 -12.69 -24.26 -5.58
N SER A 34 -13.11 -23.40 -4.65
CA SER A 34 -12.76 -23.52 -3.23
C SER A 34 -13.20 -24.85 -2.63
N THR A 35 -14.42 -25.30 -2.95
CA THR A 35 -14.95 -26.58 -2.48
C THR A 35 -14.16 -27.77 -3.03
N LEU A 36 -13.89 -27.76 -4.34
CA LEU A 36 -13.10 -28.81 -4.98
C LEU A 36 -11.72 -28.96 -4.34
N PHE A 37 -10.98 -27.86 -4.19
CA PHE A 37 -9.64 -27.90 -3.59
C PHE A 37 -9.67 -28.19 -2.08
N ASN A 38 -10.74 -27.84 -1.36
CA ASN A 38 -10.91 -28.27 0.03
C ASN A 38 -11.05 -29.80 0.15
N VAL A 39 -11.83 -30.43 -0.74
CA VAL A 39 -11.99 -31.90 -0.76
C VAL A 39 -10.66 -32.57 -1.12
N LEU A 40 -9.97 -32.08 -2.15
CA LEU A 40 -8.64 -32.60 -2.54
C LEU A 40 -7.61 -32.41 -1.42
N GLY A 41 -7.60 -31.25 -0.78
CA GLY A 41 -6.72 -30.94 0.35
C GLY A 41 -7.00 -31.84 1.55
N LEU A 42 -8.26 -32.11 1.86
CA LEU A 42 -8.64 -33.05 2.92
C LEU A 42 -8.17 -34.47 2.62
N GLY A 43 -8.40 -34.97 1.40
CA GLY A 43 -7.95 -36.30 0.99
C GLY A 43 -6.43 -36.43 1.05
N THR A 44 -5.70 -35.43 0.55
CA THR A 44 -4.24 -35.37 0.62
C THR A 44 -3.75 -35.30 2.07
N GLY A 45 -4.42 -34.50 2.91
CA GLY A 45 -4.10 -34.36 4.33
C GLY A 45 -4.28 -35.66 5.11
N ILE A 46 -5.38 -36.40 4.87
CA ILE A 46 -5.63 -37.72 5.47
C ILE A 46 -4.56 -38.71 5.03
N HIS A 47 -4.24 -38.76 3.73
CA HIS A 47 -3.21 -39.65 3.20
C HIS A 47 -1.85 -39.38 3.88
N LEU A 48 -1.46 -38.11 3.96
CA LEU A 48 -0.20 -37.69 4.57
C LEU A 48 -0.16 -37.97 6.08
N ALA A 49 -1.27 -37.75 6.78
CA ALA A 49 -1.46 -38.08 8.19
C ALA A 49 -1.27 -39.57 8.48
N SER A 50 -1.83 -40.42 7.62
CA SER A 50 -1.76 -41.89 7.75
C SER A 50 -0.42 -42.51 7.34
N THR A 51 0.43 -41.74 6.65
CA THR A 51 1.71 -42.23 6.09
C THR A 51 2.89 -41.54 6.77
N ILE A 52 3.42 -40.46 6.17
CA ILE A 52 4.65 -39.78 6.58
C ILE A 52 4.48 -39.14 7.97
N CYS A 53 3.32 -38.54 8.23
CA CYS A 53 3.02 -37.87 9.49
C CYS A 53 2.57 -38.83 10.60
N SER A 54 2.69 -40.15 10.42
CA SER A 54 2.51 -41.12 11.52
C SER A 54 3.63 -40.99 12.57
N SER A 55 4.81 -40.53 12.16
CA SER A 55 5.98 -40.31 13.03
C SER A 55 6.16 -38.84 13.43
N MET A 56 6.84 -38.58 14.55
CA MET A 56 7.19 -37.21 14.97
C MET A 56 8.14 -36.53 13.96
N GLN A 57 9.14 -37.27 13.48
CA GLN A 57 10.11 -36.76 12.50
C GLN A 57 9.43 -36.35 11.20
N GLY A 58 8.49 -37.15 10.69
CA GLY A 58 7.72 -36.82 9.49
C GLY A 58 6.90 -35.54 9.67
N LYS A 59 6.24 -35.36 10.82
CA LYS A 59 5.50 -34.13 11.14
C LYS A 59 6.41 -32.89 11.13
N LEU A 60 7.60 -33.00 11.74
CA LEU A 60 8.56 -31.90 11.82
C LEU A 60 9.12 -31.46 10.46
N VAL A 61 9.10 -32.34 9.45
CA VAL A 61 9.52 -32.00 8.09
C VAL A 61 8.34 -31.49 7.26
N VAL A 62 7.21 -32.20 7.29
CA VAL A 62 6.05 -31.93 6.45
C VAL A 62 5.35 -30.63 6.84
N ALA A 63 5.17 -30.36 8.14
CA ALA A 63 4.44 -29.18 8.60
C ALA A 63 5.09 -27.85 8.18
N PRO A 64 6.41 -27.60 8.36
CA PRO A 64 7.02 -26.37 7.88
C PRO A 64 7.04 -26.29 6.36
N LEU A 65 7.23 -27.41 5.64
CA LEU A 65 7.20 -27.42 4.18
C LEU A 65 5.82 -27.01 3.64
N LEU A 66 4.73 -27.58 4.19
CA LEU A 66 3.38 -27.17 3.83
C LEU A 66 3.09 -25.72 4.23
N SER A 67 3.63 -25.24 5.36
CA SER A 67 3.51 -23.83 5.76
C SER A 67 4.16 -22.88 4.76
N VAL A 68 5.37 -23.20 4.26
CA VAL A 68 6.06 -22.41 3.24
C VAL A 68 5.27 -22.40 1.92
N ILE A 69 4.79 -23.57 1.47
CA ILE A 69 3.95 -23.67 0.27
C ILE A 69 2.67 -22.86 0.43
N HIS A 70 2.04 -22.92 1.61
CA HIS A 70 0.83 -22.16 1.91
C HIS A 70 1.07 -20.66 1.80
N VAL A 71 2.09 -20.14 2.49
CA VAL A 71 2.43 -18.70 2.44
C VAL A 71 2.77 -18.26 1.02
N TYR A 72 3.56 -19.05 0.29
CA TYR A 72 3.87 -18.77 -1.12
C TYR A 72 2.62 -18.71 -2.00
N SER A 73 1.72 -19.69 -1.85
CA SER A 73 0.47 -19.75 -2.63
C SER A 73 -0.43 -18.55 -2.34
N VAL A 74 -0.52 -18.11 -1.07
CA VAL A 74 -1.26 -16.90 -0.69
C VAL A 74 -0.63 -15.65 -1.28
N CYS A 75 0.71 -15.54 -1.30
CA CYS A 75 1.39 -14.42 -1.96
C CYS A 75 1.09 -14.37 -3.46
N GLU A 76 1.12 -15.51 -4.15
CA GLU A 76 0.79 -15.57 -5.58
C GLU A 76 -0.69 -15.29 -5.85
N GLU A 77 -1.60 -15.76 -4.98
CA GLU A 77 -3.03 -15.41 -5.05
C GLU A 77 -3.25 -13.89 -4.96
N MET A 78 -2.61 -13.23 -4.00
CA MET A 78 -2.67 -11.77 -3.85
C MET A 78 -2.08 -11.04 -5.05
N ARG A 79 -0.97 -11.53 -5.62
CA ARG A 79 -0.35 -10.96 -6.84
C ARG A 79 -1.24 -11.13 -8.07
N ALA A 80 -1.95 -12.25 -8.19
CA ALA A 80 -2.81 -12.53 -9.34
C ALA A 80 -4.01 -11.56 -9.45
N ALA A 81 -4.42 -10.96 -8.33
CA ALA A 81 -5.53 -10.02 -8.24
C ALA A 81 -5.02 -8.59 -7.92
N PRO A 82 -4.44 -7.86 -8.90
CA PRO A 82 -3.86 -6.55 -8.66
C PRO A 82 -4.94 -5.57 -8.16
N VAL A 83 -4.71 -5.00 -6.98
CA VAL A 83 -5.58 -4.00 -6.37
C VAL A 83 -5.15 -2.62 -6.87
N ASN A 84 -6.11 -1.81 -7.28
CA ASN A 84 -5.91 -0.49 -7.88
C ASN A 84 -6.15 0.69 -6.92
N THR A 85 -6.56 0.44 -5.68
CA THR A 85 -6.62 1.46 -4.62
C THR A 85 -5.22 1.89 -4.20
N LEU A 86 -4.98 3.11 -3.73
CA LEU A 86 -3.67 3.50 -3.20
C LEU A 86 -3.47 3.04 -1.74
N ASN A 87 -2.23 2.69 -1.37
CA ASN A 87 -1.78 2.49 0.02
C ASN A 87 -0.35 3.05 0.16
N PRO A 88 0.21 3.22 1.37
CA PRO A 88 1.54 3.78 1.57
C PRO A 88 2.63 3.16 0.69
N GLN A 89 2.67 1.83 0.59
CA GLN A 89 3.70 1.13 -0.17
C GLN A 89 3.56 1.36 -1.68
N ARG A 90 2.35 1.17 -2.23
CA ARG A 90 2.07 1.37 -3.66
C ARG A 90 2.27 2.81 -4.08
N THR A 91 1.78 3.76 -3.28
CA THR A 91 2.01 5.19 -3.49
C THR A 91 3.50 5.52 -3.52
N ALA A 92 4.28 5.03 -2.55
CA ALA A 92 5.71 5.25 -2.51
C ALA A 92 6.43 4.66 -3.73
N MET A 93 6.05 3.47 -4.19
CA MET A 93 6.64 2.86 -5.39
C MET A 93 6.32 3.65 -6.67
N ILE A 94 5.07 4.09 -6.82
CA ILE A 94 4.63 4.92 -7.95
C ILE A 94 5.40 6.24 -7.98
N VAL A 95 5.51 6.90 -6.83
CA VAL A 95 6.19 8.19 -6.69
C VAL A 95 7.69 8.03 -6.95
N ALA A 96 8.32 6.98 -6.42
CA ALA A 96 9.72 6.68 -6.70
C ALA A 96 9.98 6.48 -8.21
N ASP A 97 9.14 5.69 -8.89
CA ASP A 97 9.26 5.46 -10.33
C ASP A 97 9.11 6.79 -11.11
N PHE A 98 8.13 7.61 -10.73
CA PHE A 98 7.85 8.87 -11.39
C PHE A 98 8.98 9.90 -11.19
N VAL A 99 9.44 10.09 -9.95
CA VAL A 99 10.52 11.05 -9.65
C VAL A 99 11.82 10.64 -10.34
N LYS A 100 12.15 9.34 -10.38
CA LYS A 100 13.38 8.84 -11.00
C LYS A 100 13.34 8.77 -12.52
N THR A 101 12.23 8.35 -13.10
CA THR A 101 12.17 7.95 -14.52
C THR A 101 11.12 8.70 -15.33
N GLY A 102 10.24 9.47 -14.68
CA GLY A 102 9.10 10.12 -15.30
C GLY A 102 8.01 9.16 -15.76
N LYS A 103 8.03 7.90 -15.31
CA LYS A 103 7.06 6.86 -15.72
C LYS A 103 6.20 6.39 -14.56
N ILE A 104 4.96 6.02 -14.86
CA ILE A 104 4.02 5.46 -13.89
C ILE A 104 3.74 3.97 -14.19
N SER A 105 3.98 3.12 -13.21
CA SER A 105 3.63 1.70 -13.23
C SER A 105 2.11 1.50 -13.07
N SER A 106 1.51 0.59 -13.83
CA SER A 106 0.11 0.18 -13.61
C SER A 106 0.01 -0.79 -12.40
N PRO A 107 -1.20 -1.04 -11.85
CA PRO A 107 -1.38 -2.05 -10.81
C PRO A 107 -0.84 -3.44 -11.22
N THR A 108 -0.92 -3.78 -12.51
CA THR A 108 -0.43 -5.06 -13.04
C THR A 108 1.09 -5.12 -13.10
N ASP A 109 1.75 -3.99 -13.38
CA ASP A 109 3.21 -3.89 -13.39
C ASP A 109 3.77 -3.92 -11.97
N LEU A 110 3.04 -3.36 -11.01
CA LEU A 110 3.48 -3.19 -9.63
C LEU A 110 3.34 -4.46 -8.77
N ARG A 111 2.39 -5.35 -9.10
CA ARG A 111 1.99 -6.52 -8.28
C ARG A 111 3.16 -7.38 -7.78
N TYR A 112 4.17 -7.62 -8.62
CA TYR A 112 5.32 -8.49 -8.26
C TYR A 112 6.44 -7.74 -7.51
N ARG A 113 6.38 -6.41 -7.49
CA ARG A 113 7.34 -5.56 -6.78
C ARG A 113 6.88 -5.25 -5.36
N GLU A 114 5.60 -5.45 -5.05
CA GLU A 114 5.07 -5.30 -3.69
C GLU A 114 5.62 -6.38 -2.76
N ASP A 115 6.05 -5.95 -1.57
CA ASP A 115 6.42 -6.81 -0.46
C ASP A 115 5.18 -7.10 0.39
N LEU A 116 4.61 -8.29 0.19
CA LEU A 116 3.42 -8.76 0.90
C LEU A 116 3.74 -9.33 2.29
N LEU A 117 5.00 -9.71 2.55
CA LEU A 117 5.40 -10.31 3.83
C LEU A 117 5.77 -9.22 4.84
N PHE A 118 6.37 -8.13 4.38
CA PHE A 118 6.85 -7.02 5.20
C PHE A 118 6.43 -5.65 4.62
N PRO A 119 5.12 -5.29 4.67
CA PRO A 119 4.57 -4.09 4.02
C PRO A 119 4.99 -2.74 4.64
N GLY A 120 5.88 -2.75 5.63
CA GLY A 120 6.32 -1.55 6.37
C GLY A 120 7.63 -0.93 5.89
N ARG A 121 8.24 -1.45 4.83
CA ARG A 121 9.53 -0.93 4.34
C ARG A 121 9.35 0.43 3.67
N LEU A 122 10.03 1.44 4.22
CA LEU A 122 10.08 2.78 3.65
C LEU A 122 10.94 2.78 2.38
N ILE A 123 10.46 3.48 1.34
CA ILE A 123 11.17 3.60 0.06
C ILE A 123 11.95 4.91 0.06
N GLU A 124 13.26 4.81 -0.10
CA GLU A 124 14.18 5.95 -0.01
C GLU A 124 13.90 6.99 -1.08
N ASP A 125 13.71 6.51 -2.31
CA ASP A 125 13.45 7.31 -3.51
C ASP A 125 12.08 8.02 -3.49
N ALA A 126 11.26 7.72 -2.48
CA ALA A 126 9.95 8.32 -2.25
C ALA A 126 9.92 9.10 -0.93
N GLY A 127 11.04 9.69 -0.53
CA GLY A 127 11.15 10.57 0.64
C GLY A 127 11.04 9.88 2.00
N LYS A 128 11.19 8.54 2.05
CA LYS A 128 11.04 7.72 3.27
C LYS A 128 9.79 8.09 4.07
N VAL A 129 8.64 8.22 3.41
CA VAL A 129 7.43 8.73 4.07
C VAL A 129 6.74 7.65 4.89
N LYS A 130 6.40 7.99 6.14
CA LYS A 130 5.62 7.18 7.07
C LYS A 130 4.26 7.84 7.34
N VAL A 131 3.18 7.11 7.11
CA VAL A 131 1.80 7.61 7.33
C VAL A 131 1.20 7.03 8.59
N GLY A 132 0.21 7.74 9.13
CA GLY A 132 -0.74 7.13 10.04
C GLY A 132 -0.32 7.19 11.51
N ARG A 133 0.60 8.09 11.83
CA ARG A 133 0.94 8.46 13.21
C ARG A 133 0.03 9.57 13.71
N SER A 134 -0.23 9.56 15.01
CA SER A 134 -1.06 10.56 15.65
C SER A 134 -0.42 11.95 15.58
N LEU A 135 -1.22 12.99 15.32
CA LEU A 135 -0.76 14.38 15.19
C LEU A 135 0.12 14.83 16.37
N HIS A 136 -0.27 14.50 17.60
CA HIS A 136 0.44 14.88 18.83
C HIS A 136 1.81 14.20 19.00
N GLU A 137 2.06 13.08 18.31
CA GLU A 137 3.36 12.39 18.34
C GLU A 137 4.37 13.00 17.37
N VAL A 138 3.87 13.67 16.33
CA VAL A 138 4.65 14.11 15.17
C VAL A 138 4.86 15.62 15.21
N VAL A 139 3.79 16.38 15.50
CA VAL A 139 3.79 17.85 15.42
C VAL A 139 3.65 18.45 16.81
N ARG A 140 4.60 19.32 17.18
CA ARG A 140 4.45 20.15 18.38
C ARG A 140 3.36 21.19 18.15
N PRO A 141 2.51 21.51 19.15
CA PRO A 141 1.46 22.51 19.00
C PRO A 141 1.95 23.87 18.48
N SER A 142 3.16 24.28 18.85
CA SER A 142 3.78 25.53 18.39
C SER A 142 4.14 25.56 16.90
N LYS A 143 4.33 24.40 16.25
CA LYS A 143 4.63 24.29 14.83
C LYS A 143 3.40 24.07 13.95
N LEU A 144 2.26 23.75 14.55
CA LEU A 144 1.01 23.46 13.85
C LEU A 144 0.58 24.63 12.95
N GLN A 145 0.69 25.86 13.47
CA GLN A 145 0.32 27.07 12.75
C GLN A 145 1.24 27.34 11.55
N GLN A 146 2.54 27.06 11.70
CA GLN A 146 3.53 27.20 10.62
C GLN A 146 3.26 26.23 9.47
N PHE A 147 2.86 24.99 9.76
CA PHE A 147 2.52 24.03 8.70
C PHE A 147 1.28 24.45 7.90
N LYS A 148 0.28 25.05 8.57
CA LYS A 148 -0.90 25.60 7.90
C LYS A 148 -0.55 26.78 7.00
N GLU A 149 0.38 27.63 7.43
CA GLU A 149 0.87 28.75 6.63
C GLU A 149 1.73 28.30 5.44
N ALA A 150 2.47 27.18 5.58
CA ALA A 150 3.29 26.63 4.51
C ALA A 150 2.46 26.06 3.36
N PHE A 151 1.38 25.32 3.67
CA PHE A 151 0.54 24.65 2.67
C PHE A 151 -0.96 24.87 2.94
N PRO A 152 -1.48 26.09 2.71
CA PRO A 152 -2.84 26.45 3.14
C PRO A 152 -3.96 25.69 2.42
N GLU A 153 -3.71 25.21 1.19
CA GLU A 153 -4.69 24.50 0.37
C GLU A 153 -4.60 22.96 0.48
N GLU A 154 -3.59 22.47 1.21
CA GLU A 154 -3.28 21.04 1.24
C GLU A 154 -3.83 20.34 2.48
N LYS A 155 -4.37 19.13 2.28
CA LYS A 155 -4.98 18.31 3.35
C LYS A 155 -3.98 17.34 4.00
N PHE A 156 -2.70 17.68 3.94
CA PHE A 156 -1.63 16.90 4.52
C PHE A 156 -0.66 17.78 5.29
N LEU A 157 -0.01 17.21 6.29
CA LEU A 157 1.10 17.82 7.03
C LEU A 157 2.33 16.94 6.85
N LEU A 158 3.47 17.55 6.53
CA LEU A 158 4.76 16.87 6.45
C LEU A 158 5.65 17.34 7.58
N ASN A 159 6.19 16.40 8.34
CA ASN A 159 7.22 16.66 9.33
C ASN A 159 8.47 15.86 8.97
N HIS A 160 9.49 16.56 8.45
CA HIS A 160 10.75 15.94 8.07
C HIS A 160 11.57 15.63 9.34
N GLY A 161 11.76 14.34 9.62
CA GLY A 161 12.62 13.85 10.69
C GLY A 161 13.96 13.36 10.15
N SER A 162 14.94 13.12 11.02
CA SER A 162 16.29 12.67 10.62
C SER A 162 16.34 11.29 9.97
N ARG A 163 15.30 10.46 10.14
CA ARG A 163 15.27 9.07 9.64
C ARG A 163 14.18 8.82 8.59
N TRP A 164 13.09 9.58 8.66
CA TRP A 164 11.93 9.45 7.78
C TRP A 164 11.11 10.74 7.83
N THR A 165 10.24 10.92 6.84
CA THR A 165 9.27 12.02 6.81
C THR A 165 7.94 11.49 7.33
N ASP A 166 7.42 12.06 8.41
CA ASP A 166 6.08 11.71 8.88
C ASP A 166 5.04 12.52 8.07
N MET A 167 4.08 11.83 7.45
CA MET A 167 2.94 12.46 6.76
C MET A 167 1.65 12.16 7.51
N ILE A 168 0.90 13.22 7.79
CA ILE A 168 -0.39 13.14 8.48
C ILE A 168 -1.45 13.70 7.55
N LEU A 169 -2.56 12.98 7.40
CA LEU A 169 -3.65 13.34 6.51
C LEU A 169 -4.84 13.87 7.30
N GLU A 170 -5.53 14.87 6.75
CA GLU A 170 -6.83 15.32 7.26
C GLU A 170 -7.88 14.21 7.11
N HIS A 171 -8.93 14.29 7.92
CA HIS A 171 -10.00 13.29 7.93
C HIS A 171 -10.64 13.10 6.55
N ASN A 172 -10.87 14.20 5.83
CA ASN A 172 -11.46 14.24 4.48
C ASN A 172 -10.42 14.15 3.34
N ALA A 173 -9.16 13.83 3.65
CA ALA A 173 -8.11 13.67 2.64
C ALA A 173 -8.37 12.44 1.75
N THR A 174 -8.15 12.62 0.45
CA THR A 174 -8.28 11.63 -0.62
C THR A 174 -6.91 11.00 -0.95
N GLY A 175 -6.88 10.10 -1.93
CA GLY A 175 -5.59 9.61 -2.47
C GLY A 175 -4.81 10.67 -3.23
N GLU A 176 -5.48 11.66 -3.79
CA GLU A 176 -4.82 12.80 -4.45
C GLU A 176 -4.05 13.64 -3.43
N ASP A 177 -4.65 13.94 -2.28
CA ASP A 177 -3.99 14.66 -1.19
C ASP A 177 -2.77 13.88 -0.67
N ALA A 178 -2.89 12.55 -0.53
CA ALA A 178 -1.77 11.70 -0.14
C ALA A 178 -0.64 11.67 -1.19
N LEU A 179 -0.98 11.65 -2.48
CA LEU A 179 -0.01 11.71 -3.58
C LEU A 179 0.75 13.03 -3.61
N ARG A 180 0.04 14.16 -3.40
CA ARG A 180 0.67 15.48 -3.31
C ARG A 180 1.71 15.52 -2.21
N GLY A 181 1.33 15.09 -0.99
CA GLY A 181 2.26 15.04 0.14
C GLY A 181 3.47 14.13 -0.13
N TRP A 182 3.27 13.01 -0.81
CA TRP A 182 4.36 12.11 -1.18
C TRP A 182 5.31 12.71 -2.22
N LEU A 183 4.78 13.42 -3.22
CA LEU A 183 5.58 14.10 -4.24
C LEU A 183 6.42 15.21 -3.62
N VAL A 184 5.85 16.01 -2.72
CA VAL A 184 6.60 17.04 -1.98
C VAL A 184 7.73 16.39 -1.18
N ALA A 185 7.44 15.32 -0.43
CA ALA A 185 8.46 14.63 0.36
C ALA A 185 9.56 13.98 -0.52
N ALA A 186 9.19 13.40 -1.66
CA ALA A 186 10.14 12.80 -2.58
C ALA A 186 11.03 13.85 -3.26
N TYR A 187 10.45 14.97 -3.74
CA TYR A 187 11.23 16.06 -4.32
C TYR A 187 12.14 16.74 -3.31
N ALA A 188 11.66 16.98 -2.08
CA ALA A 188 12.50 17.53 -1.02
C ALA A 188 13.70 16.60 -0.75
N SER A 189 13.47 15.30 -0.64
CA SER A 189 14.55 14.33 -0.43
C SER A 189 15.52 14.23 -1.61
N ASP A 190 15.05 14.35 -2.85
CA ASP A 190 15.89 14.38 -4.06
C ASP A 190 16.76 15.64 -4.10
N MET A 191 16.18 16.81 -3.77
CA MET A 191 16.89 18.10 -3.69
C MET A 191 17.94 18.11 -2.57
N GLU A 192 17.63 17.56 -1.39
CA GLU A 192 18.58 17.44 -0.27
C GLU A 192 19.79 16.55 -0.60
N GLN A 193 19.62 15.53 -1.46
CA GLN A 193 20.74 14.71 -1.91
C GLN A 193 21.65 15.44 -2.90
N LEU A 194 21.10 16.40 -3.65
CA LEU A 194 21.83 17.17 -4.66
C LEU A 194 22.53 18.41 -4.07
N VAL A 195 21.98 18.99 -3.00
CA VAL A 195 22.50 20.21 -2.36
C VAL A 195 23.18 19.86 -1.04
N HIS A 196 24.52 20.02 -0.99
CA HIS A 196 25.31 19.73 0.22
C HIS A 196 25.02 20.66 1.42
N GLU A 197 24.30 21.77 1.23
CA GLU A 197 23.83 22.65 2.31
C GLU A 197 22.29 22.75 2.36
N PRO A 198 21.66 22.60 3.53
CA PRO A 198 20.22 22.72 3.66
C PRO A 198 19.79 24.17 3.42
N SER A 199 19.20 24.42 2.25
CA SER A 199 18.57 25.70 1.95
C SER A 199 17.24 25.80 2.71
N ALA A 200 16.93 26.97 3.28
CA ALA A 200 15.66 27.21 3.96
C ALA A 200 14.43 27.09 3.03
N ASN A 201 14.65 27.00 1.71
CA ASN A 201 13.61 27.01 0.69
C ASN A 201 13.35 25.65 0.02
N ILE A 202 14.10 24.59 0.35
CA ILE A 202 13.95 23.27 -0.31
C ILE A 202 12.50 22.78 -0.29
N LEU A 203 11.83 22.92 0.85
CA LEU A 203 10.45 22.47 1.00
C LEU A 203 9.47 23.28 0.12
N GLN A 204 9.71 24.58 -0.05
CA GLN A 204 8.92 25.43 -0.93
C GLN A 204 9.18 25.10 -2.40
N GLU A 205 10.44 24.90 -2.79
CA GLU A 205 10.82 24.49 -4.15
C GLU A 205 10.22 23.12 -4.52
N ALA A 206 10.22 22.17 -3.58
CA ALA A 206 9.58 20.87 -3.74
C ALA A 206 8.06 20.98 -3.92
N TYR A 207 7.43 21.90 -3.20
CA TYR A 207 6.00 22.20 -3.32
C TYR A 207 5.65 22.83 -4.67
N ASP A 208 6.43 23.81 -5.13
CA ASP A 208 6.23 24.46 -6.42
C ASP A 208 6.43 23.45 -7.57
N LYS A 209 7.44 22.58 -7.47
CA LYS A 209 7.67 21.49 -8.41
C LYS A 209 6.50 20.50 -8.43
N MET A 210 5.99 20.11 -7.26
CA MET A 210 4.80 19.26 -7.15
C MET A 210 3.61 19.91 -7.85
N ASN A 211 3.31 21.18 -7.59
CA ASN A 211 2.19 21.88 -8.22
C ASN A 211 2.29 21.93 -9.75
N SER A 212 3.49 22.13 -10.29
CA SER A 212 3.72 22.15 -11.75
C SER A 212 3.56 20.79 -12.43
N THR A 213 3.78 19.69 -11.69
CA THR A 213 3.82 18.31 -12.23
C THR A 213 2.60 17.47 -11.86
N PHE A 214 1.80 17.90 -10.88
CA PHE A 214 0.73 17.08 -10.31
C PHE A 214 -0.38 16.77 -11.32
N SER A 215 -0.82 17.74 -12.10
CA SER A 215 -1.91 17.54 -13.07
C SER A 215 -1.59 16.50 -14.14
N PRO A 216 -0.45 16.56 -14.87
CA PRO A 216 -0.10 15.51 -15.83
C PRO A 216 0.18 14.17 -15.15
N PHE A 217 0.80 14.17 -13.97
CA PHE A 217 1.02 12.96 -13.17
C PHE A 217 -0.31 12.26 -12.82
N LEU A 218 -1.30 13.01 -12.32
CA LEU A 218 -2.59 12.50 -11.93
C LEU A 218 -3.36 11.90 -13.12
N ALA A 219 -3.34 12.60 -14.27
CA ALA A 219 -3.99 12.14 -15.48
C ALA A 219 -3.38 10.82 -16.01
N GLU A 220 -2.05 10.71 -16.00
CA GLU A 220 -1.37 9.46 -16.37
C GLU A 220 -1.67 8.33 -15.37
N LEU A 221 -1.68 8.65 -14.06
CA LEU A 221 -1.98 7.69 -13.00
C LEU A 221 -3.39 7.09 -13.14
N GLN A 222 -4.39 7.94 -13.39
CA GLN A 222 -5.76 7.51 -13.65
C GLN A 222 -5.87 6.71 -14.96
N ALA A 223 -5.16 7.13 -16.02
CA ALA A 223 -5.13 6.39 -17.29
C ALA A 223 -4.51 4.99 -17.15
N LYS A 224 -3.60 4.79 -16.18
CA LYS A 224 -3.03 3.48 -15.81
C LYS A 224 -3.98 2.61 -14.96
N GLY A 225 -5.15 3.13 -14.59
CA GLY A 225 -6.22 2.40 -13.90
C GLY A 225 -6.18 2.47 -12.38
N TRP A 226 -5.43 3.41 -11.79
CA TRP A 226 -5.41 3.63 -10.34
C TRP A 226 -6.62 4.42 -9.87
N HIS A 227 -7.15 4.06 -8.69
CA HIS A 227 -8.17 4.83 -7.99
C HIS A 227 -7.50 5.89 -7.11
N THR A 228 -7.62 7.16 -7.50
CA THR A 228 -6.99 8.31 -6.81
C THR A 228 -7.91 8.96 -5.80
N ASP A 229 -9.22 8.70 -5.85
CA ASP A 229 -10.21 9.17 -4.89
C ASP A 229 -10.03 8.54 -3.50
N ARG A 230 -9.37 7.38 -3.42
CA ARG A 230 -9.24 6.56 -2.20
C ARG A 230 -7.80 6.30 -1.82
N PHE A 231 -7.55 6.38 -0.51
CA PHE A 231 -6.27 6.01 0.09
C PHE A 231 -6.47 5.16 1.34
N LEU A 232 -5.84 4.00 1.35
CA LEU A 232 -5.84 3.07 2.49
C LEU A 232 -4.61 3.33 3.33
N ASP A 233 -4.74 4.23 4.32
CA ASP A 233 -3.67 4.57 5.27
C ASP A 233 -3.31 3.43 6.24
N GLY A 234 -4.22 2.48 6.45
CA GLY A 234 -4.04 1.27 7.25
C GLY A 234 -4.16 1.47 8.77
N THR A 235 -4.00 2.69 9.28
CA THR A 235 -4.06 2.99 10.72
C THR A 235 -5.29 3.81 11.14
N GLY A 236 -5.97 4.48 10.20
CA GLY A 236 -7.12 5.35 10.49
C GLY A 236 -6.80 6.60 11.33
N ASN A 237 -5.53 6.85 11.64
CA ASN A 237 -5.11 8.03 12.40
C ASN A 237 -5.04 9.24 11.45
N ARG A 238 -6.17 9.91 11.32
CA ARG A 238 -6.32 11.19 10.62
C ARG A 238 -6.63 12.29 11.61
N PHE A 239 -6.24 13.53 11.29
CA PHE A 239 -6.59 14.67 12.13
C PHE A 239 -7.79 15.42 11.57
N ALA A 240 -8.50 16.11 12.46
CA ALA A 240 -9.50 17.11 12.12
C ALA A 240 -9.18 18.34 12.97
N PHE A 241 -9.31 19.53 12.38
CA PHE A 241 -9.23 20.78 13.11
C PHE A 241 -10.57 21.14 13.75
#